data_AF-A0ABD1DXD4-F1
#
_entry.id   AF-A0ABD1DXD4-F1
#
_cell.length_a   1.000
_cell.length_b   1.000
_cell.length_c   1.000
_cell.angle_alpha   90.00
_cell.angle_beta   90.00
_cell.angle_gamma   90.00
#
_symmetry.space_group_name_H-M   'P 1'
#
loop_
_entity.id
_entity.type
_entity.pdbx_description
1 polymer ?
#
loop_
_entity_poly.entity_id
_entity_poly.type
_entity_poly.pdbx_seq_one_letter_code
_entity_poly.pdbx_strand_id
1 'polypeptide(L)'
;MGAVQWTKDGFALGFSQTIPGYPRYSVLGDRTQGVYNLRISNASLEDDAEYQCQVGPAKFNSAIRANAKLIVISSPCLHEEQVTELFCISLLAP
;
A
#
# COMPACT_ATOMS: atom_id res chain seq x y z
N MET A 1 0.94 8.33 16.40
CA MET A 1 1.36 7.17 15.59
C MET A 1 2.65 7.53 14.87
N GLY A 2 3.45 6.54 14.49
CA GLY A 2 4.58 6.76 13.61
C GLY A 2 4.11 7.09 12.19
N ALA A 3 5.01 7.61 11.36
CA ALA A 3 4.71 7.87 9.96
C ALA A 3 4.42 6.55 9.21
N VAL A 4 3.38 6.53 8.38
CA VAL A 4 2.96 5.34 7.63
C VAL A 4 3.31 5.49 6.16
N GLN A 5 3.94 4.47 5.58
CA GLN A 5 4.25 4.39 4.15
C GLN A 5 4.08 2.97 3.64
N TRP A 6 3.94 2.84 2.32
CA TRP A 6 4.08 1.57 1.62
C TRP A 6 5.44 1.45 0.95
N THR A 7 5.92 0.23 0.81
CA THR A 7 6.99 -0.12 -0.12
C THR A 7 6.49 -1.06 -1.20
N LYS A 8 7.15 -1.04 -2.36
CA LYS A 8 7.02 -2.02 -3.45
C LYS A 8 8.42 -2.58 -3.73
N ASP A 9 8.60 -3.89 -3.61
CA ASP A 9 9.88 -4.61 -3.74
C ASP A 9 11.02 -3.96 -2.93
N GLY A 10 10.68 -3.48 -1.73
CA GLY A 10 11.61 -2.80 -0.82
C GLY A 10 11.82 -1.30 -1.10
N PHE A 11 11.29 -0.74 -2.19
CA PHE A 11 11.39 0.69 -2.50
C PHE A 11 10.23 1.47 -1.88
N ALA A 12 10.56 2.56 -1.18
CA ALA A 12 9.56 3.42 -0.54
C ALA A 12 8.73 4.20 -1.56
N LEU A 13 7.41 4.15 -1.41
CA LEU A 13 6.44 4.93 -2.21
C LEU A 13 6.15 6.31 -1.59
N GLY A 14 6.64 6.56 -0.37
CA GLY A 14 6.47 7.83 0.34
C GLY A 14 5.21 7.91 1.23
N PHE A 15 4.98 9.10 1.78
CA PHE A 15 3.97 9.35 2.84
C PHE A 15 2.73 10.12 2.36
N SER A 16 2.76 10.56 1.09
CA SER A 16 1.68 11.32 0.48
C SER A 16 0.51 10.40 0.08
N GLN A 17 -0.67 10.99 -0.04
CA GLN A 17 -1.83 10.29 -0.57
C GLN A 17 -1.66 9.96 -2.06
N THR A 18 -1.10 10.91 -2.81
CA THR A 18 -0.69 10.75 -4.21
C THR A 18 0.77 10.30 -4.24
N ILE A 19 1.10 9.34 -5.11
CA ILE A 19 2.44 8.75 -5.17
C ILE A 19 3.15 9.26 -6.44
N PRO A 20 4.16 10.15 -6.30
CA PRO A 20 4.91 10.65 -7.45
C PRO A 20 5.56 9.51 -8.24
N GLY A 21 5.43 9.55 -9.57
CA GLY A 21 5.92 8.47 -10.45
C GLY A 21 4.99 7.26 -10.58
N TYR A 22 3.94 7.17 -9.75
CA TYR A 22 2.96 6.08 -9.80
C TYR A 22 1.53 6.65 -9.92
N PRO A 23 1.14 7.16 -11.11
CA PRO A 23 -0.13 7.88 -11.29
C PRO A 23 -1.38 7.02 -11.05
N ARG A 24 -1.26 5.69 -11.14
CA ARG A 24 -2.35 4.72 -10.86
C ARG A 24 -2.49 4.37 -9.39
N TYR A 25 -1.54 4.79 -8.55
CA TYR A 25 -1.43 4.41 -7.15
C TYR A 25 -1.92 5.54 -6.26
N SER A 26 -2.64 5.19 -5.20
CA SER A 26 -3.08 6.15 -4.19
C SER A 26 -3.17 5.48 -2.83
N VAL A 27 -2.89 6.23 -1.78
CA VAL A 27 -3.16 5.77 -0.41
C VAL A 27 -4.55 6.27 -0.02
N LEU A 28 -5.45 5.37 0.37
CA LEU A 28 -6.82 5.67 0.79
C LEU A 28 -7.05 5.32 2.26
N GLY A 29 -8.16 5.80 2.82
CA GLY A 29 -8.57 5.52 4.19
C GLY A 29 -8.55 6.74 5.11
N ASP A 30 -9.16 6.59 6.28
CA ASP A 30 -9.20 7.62 7.31
C ASP A 30 -7.92 7.59 8.15
N ARG A 31 -7.07 8.60 7.94
CA ARG A 31 -5.82 8.78 8.68
C ARG A 31 -6.03 8.97 10.18
N THR A 32 -7.19 9.49 10.60
CA THR A 32 -7.55 9.65 12.02
C THR A 32 -7.81 8.29 12.69
N GLN A 33 -8.28 7.32 11.92
CA GLN A 33 -8.45 5.92 12.32
C GLN A 33 -7.22 5.06 12.02
N GLY A 34 -6.14 5.66 11.53
CA GLY A 34 -4.92 4.91 11.20
C GLY A 34 -5.05 4.03 9.96
N VAL A 35 -5.97 4.32 9.03
CA VAL A 35 -6.15 3.52 7.81
C VAL A 35 -5.40 4.16 6.65
N TYR A 36 -4.55 3.36 5.99
CA TYR A 36 -3.64 3.78 4.92
C TYR A 36 -3.59 2.72 3.82
N ASN A 37 -4.73 2.31 3.28
CA ASN A 37 -4.79 1.28 2.24
C ASN A 37 -4.10 1.74 0.96
N LEU A 38 -3.34 0.87 0.29
CA LEU A 38 -2.79 1.17 -1.03
C LEU A 38 -3.79 0.71 -2.09
N ARG A 39 -4.28 1.64 -2.92
CA ARG A 39 -5.11 1.34 -4.07
C ARG A 39 -4.30 1.48 -5.35
N ILE A 40 -4.39 0.48 -6.22
CA ILE A 40 -3.84 0.46 -7.57
C ILE A 40 -5.01 0.33 -8.55
N SER A 41 -5.21 1.33 -9.40
CA SER A 41 -6.28 1.33 -10.42
C SER A 41 -5.77 0.81 -11.75
N ASN A 42 -6.60 0.06 -12.49
CA ASN A 42 -6.22 -0.56 -13.76
C ASN A 42 -4.90 -1.33 -13.64
N ALA A 43 -4.89 -2.32 -12.74
CA ALA A 43 -3.72 -3.11 -12.40
C ALA A 43 -3.16 -3.83 -13.64
N SER A 44 -1.84 -3.94 -13.68
CA SER A 44 -1.08 -4.54 -14.77
C SER A 44 -0.07 -5.53 -14.21
N LEU A 45 0.52 -6.35 -15.08
CA LEU A 45 1.53 -7.33 -14.67
C LEU A 45 2.75 -6.69 -13.99
N GLU A 46 3.02 -5.40 -14.23
CA GLU A 46 4.10 -4.65 -13.56
C GLU A 46 3.81 -4.38 -12.07
N ASP A 47 2.55 -4.48 -11.66
CA ASP A 47 2.11 -4.25 -10.29
C ASP A 47 2.25 -5.51 -9.42
N ASP A 48 2.47 -6.69 -10.02
CA ASP A 48 2.79 -7.93 -9.32
C ASP A 48 4.13 -7.77 -8.59
N ALA A 49 4.07 -7.69 -7.26
CA ALA A 49 5.21 -7.33 -6.43
C ALA A 49 4.96 -7.67 -4.97
N GLU A 50 6.04 -7.65 -4.19
CA GLU A 50 5.96 -7.66 -2.74
C GLU A 50 5.73 -6.24 -2.23
N TYR A 51 4.65 -6.05 -1.48
CA TYR A 51 4.32 -4.80 -0.83
C TYR A 51 4.49 -4.92 0.67
N GLN A 52 4.84 -3.83 1.32
CA GLN A 52 4.89 -3.80 2.78
C GLN A 52 4.35 -2.49 3.30
N CYS A 53 3.35 -2.57 4.18
CA CYS A 53 2.98 -1.41 4.97
C CYS A 53 3.94 -1.25 6.14
N GLN A 54 4.46 -0.04 6.30
CA GLN A 54 5.43 0.30 7.31
C GLN A 54 4.91 1.41 8.20
N VAL A 55 4.87 1.16 9.51
CA VAL A 55 4.65 2.18 10.53
C VAL A 55 5.99 2.49 11.19
N GLY A 56 6.43 3.75 11.11
CA GLY A 56 7.63 4.21 11.80
C GLY A 56 7.50 4.07 13.33
N PRO A 57 8.61 4.16 14.07
CA PRO A 57 8.55 4.17 15.53
C PRO A 57 7.75 5.39 16.03
N ALA A 58 7.09 5.21 17.18
CA ALA A 58 6.42 6.28 17.93
C ALA A 58 6.96 6.30 19.36
N LYS A 59 6.56 7.30 20.16
CA LYS A 59 7.12 7.57 21.50
C LYS A 59 7.30 6.34 22.41
N PHE A 60 6.38 5.37 22.33
CA PHE A 60 6.43 4.13 23.12
C PHE A 60 6.31 2.85 22.29
N ASN A 61 6.35 2.96 20.95
CA ASN A 61 6.08 1.85 20.05
C ASN A 61 7.19 1.68 19.03
N SER A 62 7.65 0.45 18.86
CA SER A 62 8.62 0.08 17.84
C SER A 62 8.00 0.19 16.44
N ALA A 63 8.86 0.15 15.44
CA ALA A 63 8.40 0.16 14.05
C ALA A 63 7.67 -1.16 13.73
N ILE A 64 6.51 -1.07 13.05
CA ILE A 64 5.68 -2.22 12.67
C ILE A 64 5.74 -2.39 11.16
N ARG A 65 5.75 -3.64 10.68
CA ARG A 65 5.80 -4.01 9.26
C ARG A 65 4.77 -5.10 8.98
N ALA A 66 4.00 -4.96 7.91
CA ALA A 66 3.06 -5.97 7.43
C ALA A 66 3.28 -6.21 5.93
N ASN A 67 3.60 -7.45 5.57
CA ASN A 67 3.83 -7.84 4.18
C ASN A 67 2.51 -8.15 3.46
N ALA A 68 2.46 -7.87 2.16
CA ALA A 68 1.37 -8.21 1.28
C ALA A 68 1.93 -8.54 -0.12
N LYS A 69 1.61 -9.71 -0.67
CA LYS A 69 1.96 -10.08 -2.04
C LYS A 69 0.77 -9.80 -2.95
N LEU A 70 0.95 -8.97 -3.97
CA LEU A 70 -0.02 -8.85 -5.06
C LEU A 70 0.39 -9.75 -6.21
N ILE A 71 -0.53 -10.59 -6.67
CA ILE A 71 -0.37 -11.40 -7.88
C ILE A 71 -1.37 -10.91 -8.91
N VAL A 72 -0.87 -10.49 -10.08
CA VAL A 72 -1.74 -9.99 -11.17
C VAL A 72 -1.83 -11.06 -12.24
N ILE A 73 -3.05 -11.46 -12.58
CA ILE A 73 -3.32 -12.52 -13.55
C ILE A 73 -3.88 -11.89 -14.80
N SER A 74 -3.13 -11.92 -15.90
CA SER A 74 -3.65 -11.49 -17.20
C SER A 74 -4.57 -12.57 -17.77
N SER A 75 -5.87 -12.32 -17.79
CA SER A 75 -6.80 -13.13 -18.59
C SER A 75 -6.82 -12.61 -20.03
N PRO A 76 -6.49 -13.43 -21.05
CA PRO A 76 -6.39 -12.99 -22.44
C PRO A 76 -7.74 -12.57 -23.06
N CYS A 77 -8.87 -12.78 -22.38
CA CYS A 77 -10.21 -12.56 -22.94
C CYS A 77 -11.03 -11.44 -22.28
N LEU A 78 -10.57 -10.83 -21.18
CA LEU A 78 -11.34 -9.82 -20.45
C LEU A 78 -10.47 -8.58 -20.18
N HIS A 79 -10.71 -7.51 -20.93
CA HIS A 79 -10.22 -6.17 -20.62
C HIS A 79 -11.09 -5.56 -19.52
N GLU A 80 -11.05 -6.14 -18.32
CA GLU A 80 -11.73 -5.56 -17.17
C GLU A 80 -10.77 -4.64 -16.42
N GLU A 81 -11.23 -3.44 -16.05
CA GLU A 81 -10.44 -2.53 -15.22
C GLU A 81 -10.23 -3.16 -13.84
N GLN A 82 -9.05 -3.76 -13.63
CA GLN A 82 -8.76 -4.40 -12.36
C GLN A 82 -8.38 -3.33 -11.33
N VAL A 83 -9.18 -3.16 -10.28
CA VAL A 83 -8.82 -2.33 -9.12
C VAL A 83 -8.38 -3.25 -8.00
N THR A 84 -7.20 -2.99 -7.45
CA THR A 84 -6.66 -3.71 -6.30
C THR A 84 -6.54 -2.78 -5.11
N GLU A 85 -6.92 -3.25 -3.93
CA GLU A 85 -6.72 -2.54 -2.66
C GLU A 85 -6.00 -3.43 -1.65
N LEU A 86 -4.84 -2.96 -1.16
CA LEU A 86 -4.08 -3.60 -0.10
C LEU A 86 -4.32 -2.86 1.21
N PHE A 87 -4.64 -3.61 2.26
CA PHE A 87 -5.03 -3.03 3.52
C PHE A 87 -3.84 -2.68 4.40
N CYS A 88 -3.85 -1.48 4.99
CA CYS A 88 -2.96 -1.15 6.09
C CYS A 88 -3.68 -0.37 7.18
N ILE A 89 -3.60 -0.90 8.39
CA ILE A 89 -4.15 -0.28 9.59
C ILE A 89 -3.04 -0.13 10.61
N SER A 90 -2.70 1.10 10.99
CA SER A 90 -1.65 1.43 11.95
C SER A 90 -2.10 1.32 13.41
N LEU A 91 -3.34 0.88 13.67
CA LEU A 91 -3.90 0.63 15.01
C LEU A 91 -3.30 -0.59 15.72
N LEU A 92 -2.41 -1.36 15.09
CA LEU A 92 -1.75 -2.53 15.69
C LEU A 92 -0.56 -2.19 16.61
N ALA A 93 -0.49 -0.96 17.13
CA ALA A 93 0.45 -0.63 18.18
C ALA A 93 -0.22 -0.92 19.54
N PRO A 94 0.18 -1.98 20.28
CA PRO A 94 -0.21 -2.12 21.68
C PRO A 94 0.27 -0.94 22.55
#